data_AF-A0A3B9BBR1-F1
#
_entry.id   AF-A0A3B9BBR1-F1
#
_cell.length_a   1.000
_cell.length_b   1.000
_cell.length_c   1.000
_cell.angle_alpha   90.00
_cell.angle_beta   90.00
_cell.angle_gamma   90.00
#
_symmetry.space_group_name_H-M   'P 1'
#
loop_
_entity.id
_entity.type
_entity.pdbx_description
1 polymer ?
#
loop_
_entity_poly.entity_id
_entity_poly.type
_entity_poly.pdbx_seq_one_letter_code
_entity_poly.pdbx_strand_id
1 'polypeptide(L)'
;MGFDWPASPLFFGVISLVLIGVLWVHARNLLKSAPAKIATRLVLLRIFSLALLLALVARPFLEQEDLDQSKFRLLTLVDFSGSMEVRDDRGGKKRNEQIRPYLESLSSESWISKQRQRYGKVEMFAFSEERERLLGDDWDIPQVGSQTALGDALSRSLAQAEDQPNSPLGSLVVFSDGRNNTGRNLLEVGNEFRARGIPINVIGVGKDRPQGDLKVTFSDRKPRAVAKEDLLLKAKVTNEFSKEVSTRVSLFMGDEKLRESSVNLKPGVTQEILFDLIIPQTA
;
A
#
# COMPACT_ATOMS: atom_id res chain seq x y z
N MET A 1 -21.44 -21.55 13.45
CA MET A 1 -22.74 -22.17 13.79
C MET A 1 -22.61 -22.77 15.17
N GLY A 2 -23.54 -22.48 16.07
CA GLY A 2 -23.53 -22.97 17.44
C GLY A 2 -24.94 -23.16 18.00
N PHE A 3 -25.01 -23.65 19.24
CA PHE A 3 -26.26 -23.81 20.00
C PHE A 3 -26.15 -22.98 21.28
N ASP A 4 -27.11 -22.09 21.51
CA ASP A 4 -27.16 -21.23 22.69
C ASP A 4 -28.09 -21.84 23.75
N TRP A 5 -27.69 -22.98 24.29
CA TRP A 5 -28.39 -23.65 25.38
C TRP A 5 -27.86 -23.16 26.74
N PRO A 6 -28.70 -22.63 27.64
CA PRO A 6 -28.26 -22.00 28.89
C PRO A 6 -27.63 -22.96 29.93
N ALA A 7 -27.71 -24.28 29.72
CA ALA A 7 -27.12 -25.28 30.61
C ALA A 7 -26.07 -26.13 29.88
N SER A 8 -25.65 -27.25 30.48
CA SER A 8 -24.65 -28.11 29.84
C SER A 8 -25.24 -28.88 28.64
N PRO A 9 -24.43 -29.17 27.60
CA PRO A 9 -24.85 -30.02 26.48
C PRO A 9 -25.31 -31.42 26.92
N LEU A 10 -24.74 -31.94 28.00
CA LEU A 10 -25.15 -33.21 28.61
C LEU A 10 -26.59 -33.16 29.11
N PHE A 11 -26.98 -32.06 29.76
CA PHE A 11 -28.34 -31.89 30.26
C PHE A 11 -29.37 -31.81 29.14
N PHE A 12 -29.02 -31.14 28.04
CA PHE A 12 -29.84 -31.13 26.82
C PHE A 12 -30.01 -32.54 26.23
N GLY A 13 -28.92 -33.32 26.17
CA GLY A 13 -28.93 -34.71 25.71
C GLY A 13 -29.83 -35.61 26.57
N VAL A 14 -29.76 -35.49 27.89
CA VAL A 14 -30.61 -36.25 28.83
C VAL A 14 -32.08 -35.91 28.65
N ILE A 15 -32.44 -34.61 28.59
CA ILE A 15 -33.83 -34.18 28.37
C ILE A 15 -34.36 -34.72 27.03
N SER A 16 -33.55 -34.62 25.97
CA SER A 16 -33.91 -35.11 24.65
C SER A 16 -34.18 -36.62 24.66
N LEU A 17 -33.33 -37.41 25.32
CA LEU A 17 -33.51 -38.86 25.47
C LEU A 17 -34.79 -39.21 26.23
N VAL A 18 -35.08 -38.50 27.32
CA VAL A 18 -36.31 -38.73 28.11
C VAL A 18 -37.55 -38.43 27.27
N LEU A 19 -37.59 -37.30 26.57
CA LEU A 19 -38.73 -36.91 25.73
C LEU A 19 -38.94 -37.88 24.56
N ILE A 20 -37.86 -38.35 23.92
CA ILE A 20 -37.92 -39.35 22.85
C ILE A 20 -38.44 -40.69 23.40
N GLY A 21 -37.96 -41.12 24.58
CA GLY A 21 -38.41 -42.35 25.25
C GLY A 21 -39.90 -42.31 25.58
N VAL A 22 -40.39 -41.20 26.14
CA VAL A 22 -41.82 -40.99 26.43
C VAL A 22 -42.65 -41.03 25.15
N LEU A 23 -42.20 -40.33 24.09
CA LEU A 23 -42.88 -40.33 22.79
C LEU A 23 -42.94 -41.73 22.19
N TRP A 24 -41.88 -42.53 22.32
CA TRP A 24 -41.83 -43.89 21.81
C TRP A 24 -42.81 -44.84 22.52
N VAL A 25 -42.89 -44.78 23.85
CA VAL A 25 -43.89 -45.55 24.62
C VAL A 25 -45.31 -45.15 24.23
N HIS A 26 -45.59 -43.85 24.12
CA HIS A 26 -46.89 -43.36 23.68
C HIS A 26 -47.22 -43.76 22.24
N ALA A 27 -46.24 -43.72 21.33
CA ALA A 27 -46.43 -44.13 19.94
C ALA A 27 -46.78 -45.62 19.86
N ARG A 28 -46.06 -46.49 20.59
CA ARG A 28 -46.35 -47.93 20.67
C ARG A 28 -47.75 -48.22 21.19
N ASN A 29 -48.18 -47.54 22.25
CA ASN A 29 -49.52 -47.73 22.81
C ASN A 29 -50.60 -47.23 21.85
N LEU A 30 -50.40 -46.06 21.22
CA LEU A 30 -51.36 -45.49 20.27
C LEU A 30 -51.53 -46.35 19.02
N LEU A 31 -50.45 -46.94 18.50
CA LEU A 31 -50.48 -47.87 17.37
C LEU A 31 -51.21 -49.18 17.68
N LYS A 32 -51.26 -49.60 18.94
CA LYS A 32 -51.99 -50.80 19.39
C LYS A 32 -53.48 -50.55 19.63
N SER A 33 -53.84 -49.35 20.08
CA SER A 33 -55.20 -49.03 20.55
C SER A 33 -56.08 -48.29 19.53
N ALA A 34 -55.51 -47.70 18.48
CA ALA A 34 -56.24 -46.88 17.52
C ALA A 34 -56.10 -47.40 16.08
N PRO A 35 -57.02 -47.02 15.16
CA PRO A 35 -56.89 -47.35 13.74
C PRO A 35 -55.56 -46.85 13.15
N ALA A 36 -54.86 -47.72 12.43
CA ALA A 36 -53.48 -47.49 12.00
C ALA A 36 -53.27 -46.14 11.27
N LYS A 37 -54.21 -45.71 10.43
CA LYS A 37 -54.13 -44.43 9.69
C LYS A 37 -54.19 -43.18 10.59
N ILE A 38 -54.94 -43.23 11.69
CA ILE A 38 -55.08 -42.10 12.62
C ILE A 38 -53.88 -42.10 13.57
N ALA A 39 -53.49 -43.28 14.07
CA ALA A 39 -52.32 -43.44 14.93
C ALA A 39 -51.04 -42.92 14.25
N THR A 40 -50.79 -43.27 12.98
CA THR A 40 -49.60 -42.81 12.25
C THR A 40 -49.58 -41.29 12.05
N ARG A 41 -50.71 -40.68 11.69
CA ARG A 41 -50.82 -39.22 11.54
C ARG A 41 -50.53 -38.49 12.86
N LEU A 42 -51.08 -38.96 13.97
CA LEU A 42 -50.83 -38.37 15.29
C LEU A 42 -49.39 -38.54 15.76
N VAL A 43 -48.78 -39.71 15.51
CA VAL A 43 -47.36 -39.95 15.83
C VAL A 43 -46.46 -39.04 15.02
N LEU A 44 -46.69 -38.89 13.71
CA LEU A 44 -45.93 -37.96 12.87
C LEU A 44 -46.04 -36.51 13.38
N LEU A 45 -47.24 -36.08 13.74
CA LEU A 45 -47.47 -34.73 14.25
C LEU A 45 -46.76 -34.50 15.59
N ARG A 46 -46.71 -35.51 16.45
CA ARG A 46 -45.95 -35.47 17.72
C ARG A 46 -44.44 -35.48 17.52
N ILE A 47 -43.94 -36.25 16.56
CA ILE A 47 -42.51 -36.24 16.18
C ILE A 47 -42.14 -34.85 15.67
N PHE A 48 -42.96 -34.28 14.79
CA PHE A 48 -42.75 -32.94 14.26
C PHE A 48 -42.78 -31.88 15.37
N SER A 49 -43.77 -31.94 16.27
CA SER A 49 -43.85 -30.99 17.40
C SER A 49 -42.67 -31.13 18.35
N LEU A 50 -42.20 -32.35 18.63
CA LEU A 50 -41.04 -32.59 19.47
C LEU A 50 -39.76 -32.09 18.80
N ALA A 51 -39.59 -32.33 17.49
CA ALA A 51 -38.46 -31.81 16.73
C ALA A 51 -38.43 -30.28 16.75
N LEU A 52 -39.59 -29.62 16.56
CA LEU A 52 -39.70 -28.17 16.65
C LEU A 52 -39.35 -27.66 18.05
N LEU A 53 -39.83 -28.32 19.10
CA LEU A 53 -39.53 -27.98 20.48
C LEU A 53 -38.03 -28.10 20.76
N LEU A 54 -37.39 -29.21 20.36
CA LEU A 54 -35.96 -29.41 20.53
C LEU A 54 -35.14 -28.37 19.75
N ALA A 55 -35.58 -27.98 18.54
CA ALA A 55 -34.92 -26.93 17.78
C ALA A 55 -35.05 -25.55 18.45
N LEU A 56 -36.22 -25.19 18.98
CA LEU A 56 -36.42 -23.94 19.71
C LEU A 56 -35.60 -23.88 21.01
N VAL A 57 -35.50 -25.01 21.71
CA VAL A 57 -34.71 -25.15 22.93
C VAL A 57 -33.22 -25.08 22.63
N ALA A 58 -32.77 -25.70 21.54
CA ALA A 58 -31.36 -25.69 21.14
C ALA A 58 -30.87 -24.31 20.66
N ARG A 59 -31.76 -23.39 20.28
CA ARG A 59 -31.46 -22.05 19.78
C ARG A 59 -30.27 -22.04 18.81
N PRO A 60 -30.41 -22.68 17.63
CA PRO A 60 -29.34 -22.69 16.64
C PRO A 60 -29.05 -21.26 16.20
N PHE A 61 -27.80 -20.85 16.28
CA PHE A 61 -27.36 -19.53 15.83
C PHE A 61 -26.24 -19.61 14.81
N LEU A 62 -26.22 -18.60 13.96
CA LEU A 62 -25.23 -18.37 12.92
C LEU A 62 -24.54 -17.06 13.25
N GLU A 63 -23.37 -17.17 13.85
CA GLU A 63 -22.49 -16.02 14.05
C GLU A 63 -21.70 -15.78 12.77
N GLN A 64 -21.77 -14.54 12.27
CA GLN A 64 -20.96 -14.04 11.16
C GLN A 64 -20.19 -12.84 11.69
N GLU A 65 -18.86 -12.91 11.64
CA GLU A 65 -17.99 -11.78 11.94
C GLU A 65 -17.89 -10.91 10.68
N ASP A 66 -18.71 -9.86 10.60
CA ASP A 66 -18.55 -8.84 9.57
C ASP A 66 -17.58 -7.77 10.07
N LEU A 67 -16.40 -7.72 9.47
CA LEU A 67 -15.47 -6.61 9.66
C LEU A 67 -16.10 -5.35 9.04
N ASP A 68 -16.43 -4.37 9.88
CA ASP A 68 -16.92 -3.08 9.42
C ASP A 68 -15.79 -2.29 8.75
N GLN A 69 -15.63 -2.53 7.45
CA GLN A 69 -14.62 -1.88 6.60
C GLN A 69 -14.76 -0.35 6.58
N SER A 70 -15.93 0.19 6.92
CA SER A 70 -16.16 1.64 6.95
C SER A 70 -15.52 2.35 8.15
N LYS A 71 -15.16 1.59 9.20
CA LYS A 71 -14.47 2.15 10.38
C LYS A 71 -12.99 2.40 10.14
N PHE A 72 -12.40 1.76 9.13
CA PHE A 72 -11.00 1.91 8.81
C PHE A 72 -10.80 2.94 7.71
N ARG A 73 -9.85 3.85 7.94
CA ARG A 73 -9.41 4.78 6.89
C ARG A 73 -8.33 4.12 6.03
N LEU A 74 -8.43 4.34 4.72
CA LEU A 74 -7.35 4.10 3.77
C LEU A 74 -6.57 5.40 3.53
N LEU A 75 -5.24 5.35 3.62
CA LEU A 75 -4.39 6.48 3.29
C LEU A 75 -3.63 6.21 1.99
N THR A 76 -3.68 7.16 1.06
CA THR A 76 -2.93 7.10 -0.19
C THR A 76 -1.84 8.16 -0.18
N LEU A 77 -0.59 7.74 -0.35
CA LEU A 77 0.55 8.62 -0.57
C LEU A 77 0.93 8.59 -2.05
N VAL A 78 1.08 9.77 -2.65
CA VAL A 78 1.44 9.93 -4.06
C VAL A 78 2.76 10.68 -4.13
N ASP A 79 3.74 10.09 -4.80
CA ASP A 79 5.04 10.68 -5.02
C ASP A 79 4.96 11.77 -6.10
N PHE A 80 5.39 12.98 -5.73
CA PHE A 80 5.50 14.16 -6.58
C PHE A 80 6.95 14.64 -6.70
N SER A 81 7.93 13.79 -6.39
CA SER A 81 9.35 14.09 -6.60
C SER A 81 9.70 14.22 -8.08
N GLY A 82 10.82 14.89 -8.40
CA GLY A 82 11.21 15.15 -9.77
C GLY A 82 11.39 13.90 -10.66
N SER A 83 11.63 12.71 -10.10
CA SER A 83 11.69 11.48 -10.88
C SER A 83 10.34 11.03 -11.43
N MET A 84 9.23 11.50 -10.86
CA MET A 84 7.87 11.26 -11.33
C MET A 84 7.50 12.13 -12.55
N GLU A 85 8.32 13.13 -12.89
CA GLU A 85 8.19 13.90 -14.13
C GLU A 85 8.84 13.25 -15.34
N VAL A 86 9.64 12.21 -15.11
CA VAL A 86 10.39 11.55 -16.17
C VAL A 86 9.42 10.79 -17.09
N ARG A 87 9.70 10.85 -18.40
CA ARG A 87 9.02 10.06 -19.42
C ARG A 87 9.84 8.82 -19.70
N ASP A 88 9.27 7.65 -19.40
CA ASP A 88 9.94 6.37 -19.66
C ASP A 88 9.94 5.98 -21.15
N ASP A 89 9.08 6.60 -21.95
CA ASP A 89 8.98 6.40 -23.40
C ASP A 89 9.15 7.71 -24.16
N ARG A 90 9.81 7.64 -25.32
CA ARG A 90 9.87 8.77 -26.26
C ARG A 90 8.45 9.09 -26.73
N GLY A 91 7.92 10.24 -26.29
CA GLY A 91 6.55 10.67 -26.56
C GLY A 91 5.50 10.07 -25.62
N GLY A 92 5.89 9.26 -24.63
CA GLY A 92 4.99 8.75 -23.59
C GLY A 92 4.65 9.81 -22.54
N LYS A 93 3.63 9.53 -21.74
CA LYS A 93 3.21 10.37 -20.60
C LYS A 93 4.27 10.37 -19.49
N LYS A 94 4.36 11.45 -18.72
CA LYS A 94 5.13 11.49 -17.47
C LYS A 94 4.58 10.46 -16.48
N ARG A 95 5.39 9.94 -15.55
CA ARG A 95 4.93 8.94 -14.56
C ARG A 95 3.76 9.46 -13.70
N ASN A 96 3.78 10.73 -13.29
CA ASN A 96 2.65 11.35 -12.59
C ASN A 96 1.37 11.44 -13.45
N GLU A 97 1.49 11.75 -14.74
CA GLU A 97 0.38 11.75 -15.70
C GLU A 97 -0.18 10.34 -15.97
N GLN A 98 0.61 9.29 -15.76
CA GLN A 98 0.15 7.90 -15.89
C GLN A 98 -0.74 7.48 -14.73
N ILE A 99 -0.44 7.92 -13.50
CA ILE A 99 -1.23 7.56 -12.31
C ILE A 99 -2.47 8.44 -12.12
N ARG A 100 -2.47 9.67 -12.64
CA ARG A 100 -3.55 10.65 -12.48
C ARG A 100 -4.95 10.08 -12.75
N PRO A 101 -5.23 9.36 -13.87
CA PRO A 101 -6.58 8.87 -14.16
C PRO A 101 -7.13 7.87 -13.12
N TYR A 102 -6.25 7.19 -12.37
CA TYR A 102 -6.65 6.25 -11.32
C TYR A 102 -6.98 6.95 -9.99
N LEU A 103 -6.50 8.18 -9.83
CA LEU A 103 -6.60 8.98 -8.61
C LEU A 103 -7.53 10.19 -8.77
N GLU A 104 -8.11 10.39 -9.96
CA GLU A 104 -9.18 11.36 -10.22
C GLU A 104 -10.49 10.94 -9.54
N SER A 105 -11.00 11.82 -8.68
CA SER A 105 -12.22 11.59 -7.91
C SER A 105 -13.50 11.83 -8.70
N LEU A 106 -13.46 12.58 -9.80
CA LEU A 106 -14.60 12.80 -10.68
C LEU A 106 -14.96 11.58 -11.54
N SER A 107 -14.01 10.65 -11.76
CA SER A 107 -14.25 9.43 -12.51
C SER A 107 -14.80 8.34 -11.58
N SER A 108 -16.02 7.86 -11.82
CA SER A 108 -16.64 6.79 -11.04
C SER A 108 -15.87 5.46 -11.14
N GLU A 109 -15.17 5.26 -12.27
CA GLU A 109 -14.42 4.04 -12.55
C GLU A 109 -12.97 4.07 -12.02
N SER A 110 -12.51 5.22 -11.51
CA SER A 110 -11.16 5.37 -10.98
C SER A 110 -10.95 4.48 -9.75
N TRP A 111 -9.68 4.14 -9.51
CA TRP A 111 -9.32 3.31 -8.37
C TRP A 111 -9.71 4.00 -7.05
N ILE A 112 -9.51 5.30 -6.94
CA ILE A 112 -9.83 6.06 -5.72
C ILE A 112 -11.33 6.06 -5.42
N SER A 113 -12.19 6.22 -6.43
CA SER A 113 -13.64 6.19 -6.28
C SER A 113 -14.13 4.83 -5.81
N LYS A 114 -13.59 3.75 -6.39
CA LYS A 114 -13.86 2.37 -5.97
C LYS A 114 -13.41 2.10 -4.53
N GLN A 115 -12.27 2.64 -4.11
CA GLN A 115 -11.80 2.48 -2.73
C GLN A 115 -12.69 3.26 -1.75
N ARG A 116 -13.12 4.48 -2.10
CA ARG A 116 -14.05 5.27 -1.27
C ARG A 116 -15.40 4.58 -1.10
N GLN A 117 -15.92 3.95 -2.15
CA GLN A 117 -17.16 3.19 -2.05
C GLN A 117 -17.03 1.99 -1.11
N ARG A 118 -15.87 1.33 -1.10
CA ARG A 118 -15.64 0.11 -0.29
C ARG A 118 -15.28 0.39 1.16
N TYR A 119 -14.40 1.36 1.41
CA TYR A 119 -13.81 1.64 2.72
C TYR A 119 -14.35 2.92 3.36
N GLY A 120 -15.22 3.67 2.67
CA GLY A 120 -15.79 4.94 3.15
C GLY A 120 -14.79 6.11 3.09
N LYS A 121 -13.77 6.09 3.95
CA LYS A 121 -12.83 7.21 4.11
C LYS A 121 -11.48 6.91 3.47
N VAL A 122 -11.19 7.58 2.35
CA VAL A 122 -9.87 7.54 1.70
C VAL A 122 -9.27 8.94 1.66
N GLU A 123 -8.14 9.11 2.35
CA GLU A 123 -7.36 10.34 2.37
C GLU A 123 -6.20 10.25 1.38
N MET A 124 -5.92 11.33 0.67
CA MET A 124 -4.81 11.41 -0.28
C MET A 124 -3.82 12.49 0.18
N PHE A 125 -2.53 12.16 0.08
CA PHE A 125 -1.45 13.09 0.33
C PHE A 125 -0.42 12.98 -0.78
N ALA A 126 0.08 14.11 -1.24
CA ALA A 126 1.28 14.16 -2.06
C ALA A 126 2.51 14.23 -1.15
N PHE A 127 3.63 13.69 -1.60
CA PHE A 127 4.91 13.89 -0.93
C PHE A 127 6.05 14.07 -1.92
N SER A 128 7.02 14.89 -1.52
CA SER A 128 8.34 15.03 -2.14
C SER A 128 9.38 15.15 -1.02
N GLU A 129 9.79 16.37 -0.69
CA GLU A 129 10.53 16.69 0.54
C GLU A 129 9.60 16.78 1.75
N GLU A 130 8.45 17.41 1.56
CA GLU A 130 7.38 17.49 2.55
C GLU A 130 6.13 16.76 2.08
N ARG A 131 5.17 16.57 3.00
CA ARG A 131 3.90 15.90 2.72
C ARG A 131 2.77 16.92 2.78
N GLU A 132 2.00 17.03 1.70
CA GLU A 132 0.85 17.92 1.57
C GLU A 132 -0.43 17.14 1.32
N ARG A 133 -1.57 17.63 1.85
CA ARG A 133 -2.86 16.97 1.66
C ARG A 133 -3.43 17.31 0.28
N LEU A 134 -3.80 16.28 -0.48
CA LEU A 134 -4.50 16.45 -1.75
C LEU A 134 -6.01 16.60 -1.52
N LEU A 135 -6.56 17.74 -1.92
CA LEU A 135 -7.99 18.02 -1.84
C LEU A 135 -8.62 17.86 -3.23
N GLY A 136 -9.42 16.80 -3.38
CA GLY A 136 -10.10 16.51 -4.65
C GLY A 136 -9.12 16.21 -5.78
N ASP A 137 -9.27 16.91 -6.90
CA ASP A 137 -8.48 16.74 -8.12
C ASP A 137 -7.53 17.93 -8.36
N ASP A 138 -7.08 18.57 -7.28
CA ASP A 138 -6.03 19.57 -7.35
C ASP A 138 -4.66 18.88 -7.42
N TRP A 139 -4.14 18.78 -8.64
CA TRP A 139 -2.85 18.16 -8.96
C TRP A 139 -1.75 19.20 -9.20
N ASP A 140 -2.04 20.48 -9.00
CA ASP A 140 -1.13 21.58 -9.29
C ASP A 140 -0.23 21.90 -8.08
N ILE A 141 0.33 20.85 -7.49
CA ILE A 141 1.27 20.98 -6.37
C ILE A 141 2.64 21.35 -6.95
N PRO A 142 3.26 22.46 -6.51
CA PRO A 142 4.61 22.82 -6.90
C PRO A 142 5.56 21.67 -6.61
N GLN A 143 6.11 21.07 -7.67
CA GLN A 143 7.00 19.92 -7.53
C GLN A 143 8.39 20.41 -7.13
N VAL A 144 8.71 20.25 -5.85
CA VAL A 144 9.96 20.75 -5.29
C VAL A 144 11.04 19.66 -5.37
N GLY A 145 11.92 19.82 -6.35
CA GLY A 145 13.28 19.29 -6.31
C GLY A 145 13.46 17.78 -6.57
N SER A 146 14.69 17.34 -6.32
CA SER A 146 15.14 15.96 -6.52
C SER A 146 15.03 15.11 -5.25
N GLN A 147 14.36 15.61 -4.20
CA GLN A 147 14.24 14.95 -2.91
C GLN A 147 12.97 14.10 -2.85
N THR A 148 13.11 12.91 -2.26
CA THR A 148 12.05 11.94 -2.02
C THR A 148 12.19 11.43 -0.58
N ALA A 149 11.45 12.05 0.35
CA ALA A 149 11.44 11.75 1.78
C ALA A 149 10.29 10.80 2.16
N LEU A 150 10.21 9.65 1.48
CA LEU A 150 9.15 8.65 1.70
C LEU A 150 9.13 8.14 3.15
N GLY A 151 10.28 7.94 3.77
CA GLY A 151 10.37 7.53 5.17
C GLY A 151 9.70 8.52 6.13
N ASP A 152 9.89 9.81 5.91
CA ASP A 152 9.27 10.86 6.72
C ASP A 152 7.78 10.96 6.44
N ALA A 153 7.36 10.83 5.18
CA ALA A 153 5.95 10.81 4.81
C ALA A 153 5.20 9.65 5.48
N LEU A 154 5.80 8.45 5.54
CA LEU A 154 5.26 7.30 6.25
C LEU A 154 5.22 7.53 7.76
N SER A 155 6.32 8.02 8.34
CA SER A 155 6.41 8.28 9.79
C SER A 155 5.37 9.31 10.25
N ARG A 156 5.18 10.39 9.49
CA ARG A 156 4.15 11.41 9.76
C ARG A 156 2.74 10.86 9.61
N SER A 157 2.53 9.99 8.62
CA SER A 157 1.24 9.31 8.41
C SER A 157 0.85 8.42 9.59
N LEU A 158 1.84 7.75 10.19
CA LEU A 158 1.64 6.91 11.36
C LEU A 158 1.32 7.74 12.60
N ALA A 159 2.08 8.81 12.85
CA ALA A 159 1.82 9.72 13.96
C ALA A 159 0.40 10.32 13.87
N GLN A 160 0.00 10.80 12.69
CA GLN A 160 -1.36 11.33 12.50
C GLN A 160 -2.46 10.28 12.68
N ALA A 161 -2.17 8.98 12.44
CA ALA A 161 -3.12 7.92 12.68
C ALA A 161 -3.38 7.71 14.18
N GLU A 162 -2.35 7.87 15.01
CA GLU A 162 -2.46 7.77 16.47
C GLU A 162 -3.31 8.91 17.06
N ASP A 163 -3.25 10.10 16.44
CA ASP A 163 -4.07 11.25 16.84
C ASP A 163 -5.56 11.10 16.49
N GLN A 164 -5.96 10.06 15.74
CA GLN A 164 -7.34 9.87 15.25
C GLN A 164 -7.93 8.50 15.66
N PRO A 165 -8.17 8.25 16.96
CA PRO A 165 -8.65 6.95 17.45
C PRO A 165 -10.04 6.56 16.92
N ASN A 166 -10.88 7.53 16.57
CA ASN A 166 -12.21 7.28 16.00
C ASN A 166 -12.18 6.92 14.50
N SER A 167 -11.01 6.99 13.85
CA SER A 167 -10.82 6.67 12.43
C SER A 167 -9.45 6.02 12.25
N PRO A 168 -9.26 4.79 12.78
CA PRO A 168 -7.98 4.11 12.73
C PRO A 168 -7.52 3.90 11.28
N LEU A 169 -6.20 4.03 11.07
CA LEU A 169 -5.58 3.74 9.78
C LEU A 169 -5.57 2.23 9.56
N GLY A 170 -6.37 1.74 8.61
CA GLY A 170 -6.44 0.31 8.31
C GLY A 170 -5.41 -0.16 7.28
N SER A 171 -5.01 0.73 6.36
CA SER A 171 -4.04 0.42 5.32
C SER A 171 -3.48 1.69 4.70
N LEU A 172 -2.25 1.61 4.19
CA LEU A 172 -1.59 2.67 3.46
C LEU A 172 -1.22 2.17 2.05
N VAL A 173 -1.45 2.99 1.02
CA VAL A 173 -1.09 2.73 -0.36
C VAL A 173 -0.12 3.81 -0.83
N VAL A 174 1.05 3.43 -1.33
CA VAL A 174 2.06 4.35 -1.86
C VAL A 174 2.13 4.20 -3.38
N PHE A 175 2.05 5.31 -4.10
CA PHE A 175 2.37 5.40 -5.53
C PHE A 175 3.72 6.10 -5.67
N SER A 176 4.77 5.39 -6.05
CA SER A 176 6.13 5.93 -6.17
C SER A 176 6.96 5.13 -7.16
N ASP A 177 8.01 5.72 -7.70
CA ASP A 177 9.03 5.02 -8.49
C ASP A 177 10.09 4.30 -7.62
N GLY A 178 9.93 4.36 -6.28
CA GLY A 178 10.68 3.55 -5.31
C GLY A 178 11.93 4.21 -4.74
N ARG A 179 12.19 5.49 -5.02
CA ARG A 179 13.36 6.19 -4.49
C ARG A 179 13.07 6.75 -3.08
N ASN A 180 14.06 6.66 -2.19
CA ASN A 180 14.08 7.38 -0.93
C ASN A 180 15.51 7.86 -0.69
N ASN A 181 15.76 9.15 -0.85
CA ASN A 181 17.11 9.73 -0.79
C ASN A 181 17.31 10.70 0.39
N THR A 182 16.24 11.11 1.05
CA THR A 182 16.25 11.96 2.25
C THR A 182 15.32 11.36 3.31
N GLY A 183 15.46 11.82 4.56
CA GLY A 183 14.57 11.47 5.66
C GLY A 183 14.90 10.15 6.35
N ARG A 184 13.94 9.63 7.11
CA ARG A 184 14.08 8.39 7.89
C ARG A 184 14.27 7.15 7.02
N ASN A 185 14.86 6.12 7.62
CA ASN A 185 15.08 4.84 6.97
C ASN A 185 13.74 4.08 6.77
N LEU A 186 13.48 3.62 5.55
CA LEU A 186 12.25 2.91 5.19
C LEU A 186 12.04 1.59 5.97
N LEU A 187 13.11 0.86 6.30
CA LEU A 187 12.99 -0.41 7.03
C LEU A 187 12.58 -0.18 8.48
N GLU A 188 13.09 0.90 9.09
CA GLU A 188 12.73 1.29 10.45
C GLU A 188 11.24 1.65 10.52
N VAL A 189 10.78 2.56 9.66
CA VAL A 189 9.38 2.96 9.60
C VAL A 189 8.48 1.78 9.19
N GLY A 190 8.94 0.92 8.29
CA GLY A 190 8.22 -0.31 7.92
C GLY A 190 8.02 -1.27 9.10
N ASN A 191 9.00 -1.37 10.01
CA ASN A 191 8.85 -2.14 11.24
C ASN A 191 7.83 -1.51 12.19
N GLU A 192 7.78 -0.18 12.28
CA GLU A 192 6.78 0.54 13.08
C GLU A 192 5.35 0.31 12.59
N PHE A 193 5.13 0.27 11.27
CA PHE A 193 3.83 -0.09 10.67
C PHE A 193 3.47 -1.56 10.94
N ARG A 194 4.44 -2.47 10.78
CA ARG A 194 4.24 -3.91 11.05
C ARG A 194 3.86 -4.16 12.52
N ALA A 195 4.50 -3.48 13.46
CA ALA A 195 4.20 -3.61 14.88
C ALA A 195 2.75 -3.21 15.23
N ARG A 196 2.15 -2.31 14.45
CA ARG A 196 0.76 -1.87 14.58
C ARG A 196 -0.23 -2.67 13.73
N GLY A 197 0.24 -3.66 12.97
CA GLY A 197 -0.60 -4.46 12.08
C GLY A 197 -1.16 -3.69 10.88
N ILE A 198 -0.55 -2.55 10.52
CA ILE A 198 -1.00 -1.71 9.41
C ILE A 198 -0.21 -2.09 8.14
N PRO A 199 -0.83 -2.70 7.12
CA PRO A 199 -0.16 -3.02 5.87
C PRO A 199 0.19 -1.76 5.07
N ILE A 200 1.41 -1.76 4.51
CA ILE A 200 1.84 -0.80 3.49
C ILE A 200 1.82 -1.53 2.14
N ASN A 201 1.02 -1.01 1.21
CA ASN A 201 0.91 -1.51 -0.16
C ASN A 201 1.64 -0.52 -1.07
N VAL A 202 2.54 -1.02 -1.92
CA VAL A 202 3.33 -0.17 -2.81
C VAL A 202 2.94 -0.46 -4.25
N ILE A 203 2.64 0.58 -4.99
CA ILE A 203 2.41 0.58 -6.43
C ILE A 203 3.62 1.27 -7.05
N GLY A 204 4.49 0.45 -7.64
CA GLY A 204 5.65 0.93 -8.40
C GLY A 204 5.20 1.63 -9.68
N VAL A 205 5.64 2.87 -9.87
CA VAL A 205 5.32 3.67 -11.05
C VAL A 205 6.55 3.80 -11.93
N GLY A 206 6.39 3.42 -13.19
CA GLY A 206 7.42 3.46 -14.20
C GLY A 206 7.75 2.07 -14.74
N LYS A 207 8.88 1.94 -15.44
CA LYS A 207 9.28 0.68 -16.06
C LYS A 207 10.13 -0.20 -15.14
N ASP A 208 9.80 -1.48 -15.14
CA ASP A 208 10.46 -2.54 -14.37
C ASP A 208 11.92 -2.80 -14.82
N ARG A 209 12.30 -2.32 -16.01
CA ARG A 209 13.69 -2.33 -16.52
C ARG A 209 14.07 -0.94 -17.01
N PRO A 210 15.00 -0.24 -16.32
CA PRO A 210 15.55 1.00 -16.86
C PRO A 210 16.25 0.70 -18.20
N GLN A 211 16.12 1.58 -19.20
CA GLN A 211 16.82 1.46 -20.49
C GLN A 211 18.33 1.70 -20.39
N GLY A 212 18.90 1.68 -19.19
CA GLY A 212 20.20 2.26 -18.84
C GLY A 212 20.08 3.70 -18.36
N ASP A 213 21.15 4.21 -17.76
CA ASP A 213 21.32 5.60 -17.31
C ASP A 213 22.72 6.13 -17.72
N LEU A 214 22.91 7.45 -17.68
CA LEU A 214 24.23 8.06 -17.74
C LEU A 214 24.72 8.31 -16.32
N LYS A 215 25.68 7.50 -15.87
CA LYS A 215 26.27 7.65 -14.55
C LYS A 215 27.47 8.56 -14.60
N VAL A 216 27.45 9.63 -13.81
CA VAL A 216 28.59 10.53 -13.60
C VAL A 216 29.15 10.31 -12.20
N THR A 217 30.47 10.15 -12.06
CA THR A 217 31.11 10.00 -10.75
C THR A 217 32.49 10.64 -10.77
N PHE A 218 32.84 11.41 -9.74
CA PHE A 218 34.22 11.89 -9.59
C PHE A 218 35.18 10.72 -9.35
N SER A 219 36.30 10.71 -10.09
CA SER A 219 37.36 9.72 -9.92
C SER A 219 38.02 9.85 -8.54
N ASP A 220 38.13 11.07 -8.02
CA ASP A 220 38.57 11.36 -6.66
C ASP A 220 37.43 12.03 -5.87
N ARG A 221 37.05 11.44 -4.74
CA ARG A 221 35.96 11.92 -3.89
C ARG A 221 36.41 12.96 -2.85
N LYS A 222 37.72 13.08 -2.60
CA LYS A 222 38.30 14.04 -1.66
C LYS A 222 39.56 14.66 -2.25
N PRO A 223 39.45 15.41 -3.36
CA PRO A 223 40.59 16.07 -3.96
C PRO A 223 41.19 17.05 -2.95
N ARG A 224 42.50 16.97 -2.72
CA ARG A 224 43.24 17.96 -1.93
C ARG A 224 43.69 19.07 -2.87
N ALA A 225 43.33 20.30 -2.55
CA ALA A 225 43.78 21.48 -3.27
C ALA A 225 44.80 22.26 -2.42
N VAL A 226 45.83 22.77 -3.06
CA VAL A 226 46.78 23.73 -2.46
C VAL A 226 46.45 25.11 -3.02
N ALA A 227 46.48 26.13 -2.16
CA ALA A 227 46.19 27.49 -2.59
C ALA A 227 47.16 27.93 -3.69
N LYS A 228 46.62 28.52 -4.77
CA LYS A 228 47.37 28.96 -5.97
C LYS A 228 47.96 27.82 -6.83
N GLU A 229 47.56 26.57 -6.60
CA GLU A 229 47.87 25.45 -7.48
C GLU A 229 46.62 25.00 -8.24
N ASP A 230 46.81 24.46 -9.44
CA ASP A 230 45.71 23.99 -10.28
C ASP A 230 45.10 22.71 -9.69
N LEU A 231 43.80 22.75 -9.41
CA LEU A 231 43.06 21.54 -9.03
C LEU A 231 42.55 20.82 -10.28
N LEU A 232 43.10 19.63 -10.55
CA LEU A 232 42.64 18.75 -11.62
C LEU A 232 41.49 17.86 -11.13
N LEU A 233 40.29 18.09 -11.65
CA LEU A 233 39.13 17.26 -11.36
C LEU A 233 38.89 16.27 -12.50
N LYS A 234 38.84 14.98 -12.16
CA LYS A 234 38.54 13.89 -13.10
C LYS A 234 37.16 13.34 -12.79
N ALA A 235 36.33 13.18 -13.80
CA ALA A 235 35.03 12.52 -13.68
C ALA A 235 34.94 11.37 -14.68
N LYS A 236 34.40 10.24 -14.23
CA LYS A 236 34.03 9.11 -15.07
C LYS A 236 32.57 9.24 -15.46
N VAL A 237 32.31 9.16 -16.75
CA VAL A 237 30.96 9.13 -17.31
C VAL A 237 30.75 7.78 -17.96
N THR A 238 29.76 7.04 -17.48
CA THR A 238 29.44 5.68 -17.95
C THR A 238 28.10 5.71 -18.67
N ASN A 239 28.07 5.17 -19.87
CA ASN A 239 26.82 4.96 -20.59
C ASN A 239 26.30 3.55 -20.33
N GLU A 240 25.25 3.43 -19.51
CA GLU A 240 24.58 2.14 -19.25
C GLU A 240 23.44 1.87 -20.24
N PHE A 241 23.17 2.78 -21.20
CA PHE A 241 22.20 2.54 -22.27
C PHE A 241 22.70 1.50 -23.27
N SER A 242 21.76 0.82 -23.92
CA SER A 242 22.03 -0.12 -25.03
C SER A 242 22.38 0.54 -26.36
N LYS A 243 22.41 1.89 -26.41
CA LYS A 243 22.68 2.70 -27.60
C LYS A 243 23.74 3.76 -27.32
N GLU A 244 24.38 4.24 -28.37
CA GLU A 244 25.32 5.35 -28.29
C GLU A 244 24.59 6.65 -27.87
N VAL A 245 25.23 7.41 -26.99
CA VAL A 245 24.68 8.67 -26.46
C VAL A 245 25.72 9.77 -26.58
N SER A 246 25.37 10.80 -27.36
CA SER A 246 26.09 12.07 -27.42
C SER A 246 25.45 13.05 -26.45
N THR A 247 26.18 13.50 -25.44
CA THR A 247 25.68 14.43 -24.43
C THR A 247 26.75 15.46 -24.02
N ARG A 248 26.35 16.43 -23.20
CA ARG A 248 27.23 17.42 -22.58
C ARG A 248 27.27 17.17 -21.08
N VAL A 249 28.48 17.23 -20.54
CA VAL A 249 28.75 17.02 -19.11
C VAL A 249 29.30 18.33 -18.57
N SER A 250 28.63 18.88 -17.56
CA SER A 250 28.94 20.20 -17.02
C SER A 250 29.38 20.11 -15.57
N LEU A 251 30.42 20.85 -15.21
CA LEU A 251 30.94 20.96 -13.86
C LEU A 251 30.41 22.25 -13.22
N PHE A 252 29.84 22.13 -12.02
CA PHE A 252 29.26 23.23 -11.27
C PHE A 252 30.01 23.43 -9.94
N MET A 253 30.11 24.68 -9.49
CA MET A 253 30.49 25.07 -8.13
C MET A 253 29.33 25.86 -7.53
N GLY A 254 28.57 25.21 -6.64
CA GLY A 254 27.26 25.74 -6.23
C GLY A 254 26.34 25.86 -7.45
N ASP A 255 25.82 27.06 -7.69
CA ASP A 255 24.95 27.36 -8.83
C ASP A 255 25.72 27.85 -10.08
N GLU A 256 27.03 28.06 -9.98
CA GLU A 256 27.85 28.57 -11.08
C GLU A 256 28.37 27.42 -11.96
N LYS A 257 28.07 27.48 -13.26
CA LYS A 257 28.61 26.54 -14.25
C LYS A 257 30.05 26.90 -14.61
N LEU A 258 31.01 26.11 -14.15
CA LEU A 258 32.43 26.32 -14.40
C LEU A 258 32.86 25.89 -15.80
N ARG A 259 32.46 24.67 -16.21
CA ARG A 259 32.92 24.03 -17.44
C ARG A 259 31.85 23.13 -18.04
N GLU A 260 31.99 22.87 -19.34
CA GLU A 260 31.12 21.97 -20.11
C GLU A 260 31.99 21.22 -21.14
N SER A 261 31.83 19.91 -21.23
CA SER A 261 32.54 19.05 -22.18
C SER A 261 31.56 18.14 -22.91
N SER A 262 31.70 18.03 -24.22
CA SER A 262 30.88 17.15 -25.06
C SER A 262 31.50 15.76 -25.10
N VAL A 263 30.71 14.74 -24.79
CA VAL A 263 31.14 13.34 -24.86
C VAL A 263 30.20 12.52 -25.72
N ASN A 264 30.79 11.60 -26.49
CA ASN A 264 30.06 10.59 -27.22
C ASN A 264 30.43 9.22 -26.66
N LEU A 265 29.45 8.57 -26.03
CA LEU A 265 29.66 7.35 -25.25
C LEU A 265 28.97 6.17 -25.94
N LYS A 266 29.77 5.16 -26.32
CA LYS A 266 29.25 3.87 -26.79
C LYS A 266 28.58 3.09 -25.64
N PRO A 267 27.68 2.14 -25.95
CA PRO A 267 27.03 1.30 -24.93
C PRO A 267 28.04 0.61 -24.00
N GLY A 268 27.82 0.70 -22.69
CA GLY A 268 28.65 0.08 -21.65
C GLY A 268 30.02 0.71 -21.44
N VAL A 269 30.37 1.79 -22.17
CA VAL A 269 31.68 2.42 -22.08
C VAL A 269 31.72 3.45 -20.96
N THR A 270 32.80 3.41 -20.18
CA THR A 270 33.18 4.47 -19.26
C THR A 270 34.25 5.34 -19.90
N GLN A 271 34.00 6.64 -20.02
CA GLN A 271 34.98 7.62 -20.46
C GLN A 271 35.36 8.53 -19.29
N GLU A 272 36.65 8.75 -19.09
CA GLU A 272 37.14 9.74 -18.13
C GLU A 272 37.26 11.10 -18.81
N ILE A 273 36.71 12.12 -18.17
CA ILE A 273 36.76 13.52 -18.59
C ILE A 273 37.63 14.26 -17.58
N LEU A 274 38.63 14.96 -18.08
CA LEU A 274 39.42 15.91 -17.31
C LEU A 274 38.76 17.28 -17.42
N PHE A 275 38.50 17.89 -16.27
CA PHE A 275 38.10 19.30 -16.20
C PHE A 275 39.32 20.11 -15.77
N ASP A 276 39.86 20.87 -16.71
CA ASP A 276 41.09 21.62 -16.52
C ASP A 276 40.83 22.96 -15.82
N LEU A 277 41.76 23.31 -14.92
CA LEU A 277 42.02 24.63 -14.33
C LEU A 277 40.87 25.26 -13.53
N ILE A 278 40.84 24.95 -12.23
CA ILE A 278 40.21 25.78 -11.21
C ILE A 278 41.35 26.26 -10.30
N ILE A 279 41.65 27.56 -10.31
CA ILE A 279 42.56 28.16 -9.32
C ILE A 279 41.73 28.39 -8.06
N PRO A 280 41.95 27.65 -6.96
CA PRO A 280 41.26 27.90 -5.70
C PRO A 280 41.68 29.28 -5.18
N GLN A 281 40.73 30.20 -5.13
CA GLN A 281 40.95 31.50 -4.50
C GLN A 281 41.01 31.30 -2.98
N THR A 282 41.94 31.99 -2.31
CA THR A 282 42.00 32.03 -0.84
C THR A 282 40.74 32.68 -0.30
N ALA A 283 40.16 32.05 0.74
CA ALA A 283 39.13 32.66 1.58
C ALA A 283 39.67 33.92 2.28
#